data_AF-A0A1B2ECV4-F1
#
_entry.id   AF-A0A1B2ECV4-F1
#
_cell.length_a   1.000
_cell.length_b   1.000
_cell.length_c   1.000
_cell.angle_alpha   90.00
_cell.angle_beta   90.00
_cell.angle_gamma   90.00
#
_symmetry.space_group_name_H-M   'P 1'
#
loop_
_entity.id
_entity.type
_entity.pdbx_description
1 polymer ?
#
loop_
_entity_poly.entity_id
_entity_poly.type
_entity_poly.pdbx_seq_one_letter_code
_entity_poly.pdbx_strand_id
1 'polypeptide(L)'
;MIRGYREAIEMDLDVVIKIDGDGQMDPVLLGQFADPIVHGLADYTKGNRFYSPEFLEQMPKVRVFGNAILSFMTKLSCGYWDIFDPTNGYTAISARVLRIMNLDRLHERYFFESDMLFRLNIIRAKVVDIPMLAKYADEESGLKISKIIGPFMLGHLKNMAKRIGYNYYLRDFNVASLELLSSILLISFGTVFGLYKWVTESAQGDVATAGAVMISALPIIIGVQLLLAALSYDVSSVPREAIHPNLSNTLHSRRSDQAHATLLAGHANPSADQEA
;
A
#
# COMPACT_ATOMS: atom_id res chain seq x y z
N MET A 1 -9.48 -14.86 5.66
CA MET A 1 -9.16 -13.59 6.34
C MET A 1 -10.35 -12.64 6.42
N ILE A 2 -10.91 -12.16 5.30
CA ILE A 2 -12.01 -11.15 5.28
C ILE A 2 -13.19 -11.52 6.20
N ARG A 3 -13.63 -12.79 6.20
CA ARG A 3 -14.68 -13.27 7.11
C ARG A 3 -14.35 -13.03 8.59
N GLY A 4 -13.10 -13.28 9.01
CA GLY A 4 -12.68 -13.06 10.39
C GLY A 4 -12.69 -11.57 10.79
N TYR A 5 -12.37 -10.66 9.85
CA TYR A 5 -12.52 -9.23 10.11
C TYR A 5 -13.98 -8.80 10.24
N ARG A 6 -14.87 -9.35 9.40
CA ARG A 6 -16.31 -9.06 9.49
C ARG A 6 -16.87 -9.53 10.83
N GLU A 7 -16.55 -10.76 11.22
CA GLU A 7 -16.97 -11.32 12.52
C GLU A 7 -16.47 -10.46 13.69
N ALA A 8 -15.20 -10.04 13.67
CA ALA A 8 -14.64 -9.21 14.72
C ALA A 8 -15.31 -7.82 14.81
N ILE A 9 -15.72 -7.26 13.66
CA ILE A 9 -16.51 -6.02 13.62
C ILE A 9 -17.88 -6.26 14.24
N GLU A 10 -18.55 -7.35 13.88
CA GLU A 10 -19.89 -7.72 14.38
C GLU A 10 -19.89 -7.99 15.89
N MET A 11 -18.82 -8.58 16.41
CA MET A 11 -18.61 -8.83 17.85
C MET A 11 -18.17 -7.60 18.65
N ASP A 12 -18.04 -6.42 18.03
CA ASP A 12 -17.59 -5.17 18.67
C ASP A 12 -16.23 -5.29 19.39
N LEU A 13 -15.31 -6.09 18.84
CA LEU A 13 -13.95 -6.22 19.37
C LEU A 13 -13.15 -4.93 19.13
N ASP A 14 -12.13 -4.66 19.95
CA ASP A 14 -11.27 -3.47 19.80
C ASP A 14 -10.09 -3.69 18.84
N VAL A 15 -9.43 -4.85 18.95
CA VAL A 15 -8.22 -5.21 18.19
C VAL A 15 -8.37 -6.61 17.61
N VAL A 16 -8.01 -6.76 16.34
CA VAL A 16 -8.03 -8.05 15.64
C VAL A 16 -6.61 -8.45 15.31
N ILE A 17 -6.22 -9.67 15.70
CA ILE A 17 -4.88 -10.19 15.47
C ILE A 17 -4.95 -11.37 14.49
N LYS A 18 -4.08 -11.36 13.48
CA LYS A 18 -3.89 -12.45 12.50
C LYS A 18 -2.52 -13.09 12.78
N ILE A 19 -2.53 -14.41 12.84
CA ILE A 19 -1.33 -15.25 12.85
C ILE A 19 -1.49 -16.27 11.71
N ASP A 20 -0.43 -16.51 10.94
CA ASP A 20 -0.44 -17.57 9.94
C ASP A 20 -0.34 -18.95 10.62
N GLY A 21 -1.07 -19.94 10.10
CA GLY A 21 -1.20 -21.27 10.71
C GLY A 21 -0.03 -22.22 10.46
N ASP A 22 1.11 -21.72 9.98
CA ASP A 22 2.31 -22.51 9.65
C ASP A 22 3.23 -22.78 10.85
N GLY A 23 2.88 -22.24 12.03
CA GLY A 23 3.65 -22.43 13.27
C GLY A 23 4.95 -21.60 13.35
N GLN A 24 5.21 -20.71 12.39
CA GLN A 24 6.45 -19.90 12.38
C GLN A 24 6.38 -18.69 13.32
N MET A 25 5.18 -18.34 13.79
CA MET A 25 4.89 -17.13 14.55
C MET A 25 4.56 -17.47 16.01
N ASP A 26 5.21 -16.79 16.96
CA ASP A 26 5.03 -17.05 18.39
C ASP A 26 3.79 -16.32 18.97
N PRO A 27 2.74 -17.03 19.42
CA PRO A 27 1.55 -16.40 20.02
C PRO A 27 1.85 -15.66 21.32
N VAL A 28 2.99 -15.88 21.97
CA VAL A 28 3.39 -15.10 23.15
C VAL A 28 3.54 -13.61 22.82
N LEU A 29 3.81 -13.27 21.55
CA LEU A 29 3.94 -11.88 21.09
C LEU A 29 2.60 -11.13 20.92
N LEU A 30 1.44 -11.79 21.10
CA LEU A 30 0.13 -11.18 20.85
C LEU A 30 -0.03 -9.81 21.55
N GLY A 31 0.40 -9.70 22.81
CA GLY A 31 0.38 -8.45 23.56
C GLY A 31 1.23 -7.36 22.91
N GLN A 32 2.43 -7.68 22.43
CA GLN A 32 3.33 -6.70 21.79
C GLN A 32 2.75 -6.09 20.50
N PHE A 33 1.88 -6.84 19.82
CA PHE A 33 1.16 -6.35 18.63
C PHE A 33 -0.09 -5.55 19.02
N ALA A 34 -0.83 -5.99 20.05
CA ALA A 34 -2.05 -5.32 20.48
C ALA A 34 -1.77 -3.99 21.20
N ASP A 35 -0.75 -3.95 22.06
CA ASP A 35 -0.49 -2.83 22.96
C ASP A 35 -0.32 -1.49 22.23
N PRO A 36 0.45 -1.37 21.13
CA PRO A 36 0.55 -0.11 20.40
C PRO A 36 -0.81 0.39 19.88
N ILE A 37 -1.71 -0.52 19.54
CA ILE A 37 -3.05 -0.16 19.07
C ILE A 37 -3.91 0.28 20.25
N VAL A 38 -3.95 -0.50 21.33
CA VAL A 38 -4.70 -0.16 22.56
C VAL A 38 -4.32 1.21 23.11
N HIS A 39 -3.02 1.55 23.07
CA HIS A 39 -2.51 2.84 23.57
C HIS A 39 -2.62 4.00 22.56
N GLY A 40 -3.26 3.81 21.40
CA GLY A 40 -3.41 4.87 20.40
C GLY A 40 -2.11 5.22 19.67
N LEU A 41 -1.09 4.36 19.74
CA LEU A 41 0.23 4.58 19.14
C LEU A 41 0.33 4.04 17.71
N ALA A 42 -0.57 3.15 17.29
CA ALA A 42 -0.66 2.58 15.95
C ALA A 42 -2.13 2.25 15.59
N ASP A 43 -2.44 2.18 14.30
CA ASP A 43 -3.71 1.62 13.81
C ASP A 43 -3.56 0.17 13.34
N TYR A 44 -2.33 -0.17 12.94
CA TYR A 44 -1.93 -1.47 12.44
C TYR A 44 -0.50 -1.77 12.88
N THR A 45 -0.27 -2.98 13.35
CA THR A 45 1.08 -3.47 13.68
C THR A 45 1.40 -4.71 12.85
N LYS A 46 2.64 -4.86 12.42
CA LYS A 46 3.09 -6.01 11.62
C LYS A 46 4.44 -6.52 12.11
N GLY A 47 4.64 -7.84 12.08
CA GLY A 47 5.91 -8.45 12.44
C GLY A 47 7.01 -8.07 11.46
N ASN A 48 8.22 -7.85 11.97
CA ASN A 48 9.39 -7.56 11.16
C ASN A 48 10.56 -8.47 11.57
N ARG A 49 10.88 -9.42 10.69
CA ARG A 49 12.01 -10.36 10.87
C ARG A 49 13.36 -9.75 10.57
N PHE A 50 13.38 -8.61 9.87
CA PHE A 50 14.58 -7.93 9.39
C PHE A 50 14.99 -6.75 10.29
N TYR A 51 14.49 -6.72 11.52
CA TYR A 51 14.75 -5.61 12.43
C TYR A 51 16.22 -5.53 12.86
N SER A 52 16.91 -6.68 12.96
CA SER A 52 18.32 -6.76 13.39
C SER A 52 19.16 -7.48 12.33
N PRO A 53 20.39 -7.00 12.01
CA PRO A 53 21.32 -7.69 11.12
C PRO A 53 21.61 -9.15 11.54
N GLU A 54 21.62 -9.42 12.84
CA GLU A 54 21.84 -10.75 13.43
C GLU A 54 20.72 -11.72 13.04
N PHE A 55 19.50 -11.21 12.79
CA PHE A 55 18.36 -12.02 12.34
C PHE A 55 18.46 -12.38 10.84
N LEU A 56 19.26 -11.64 10.07
CA LEU A 56 19.51 -11.90 8.65
C LEU A 56 20.57 -12.98 8.42
N GLU A 57 21.48 -13.21 9.37
CA GLU A 57 22.60 -14.15 9.20
C GLU A 57 22.14 -15.60 8.99
N GLN A 58 20.96 -15.95 9.50
CA GLN A 58 20.37 -17.27 9.38
C GLN A 58 19.61 -17.49 8.06
N MET A 59 19.45 -16.45 7.23
CA MET A 59 18.68 -16.53 5.98
C MET A 59 19.55 -16.72 4.73
N PRO A 60 19.12 -17.55 3.77
CA PRO A 60 19.78 -17.64 2.46
C PRO A 60 19.83 -16.27 1.76
N LYS A 61 21.02 -15.86 1.27
CA LYS A 61 21.26 -14.56 0.63
C LYS A 61 20.29 -14.24 -0.53
N VAL A 62 19.91 -15.26 -1.31
CA VAL A 62 18.93 -15.12 -2.41
C VAL A 62 17.56 -14.70 -1.88
N ARG A 63 17.14 -15.24 -0.72
CA ARG A 63 15.88 -14.90 -0.06
C ARG A 63 15.92 -13.49 0.54
N VAL A 64 17.08 -13.07 1.06
CA VAL A 64 17.29 -11.69 1.52
C VAL A 64 17.15 -10.71 0.36
N PHE A 65 17.83 -10.97 -0.77
CA PHE A 65 17.74 -10.12 -1.96
C PHE A 65 16.32 -10.05 -2.54
N GLY A 66 15.64 -11.19 -2.65
CA GLY A 66 14.24 -11.25 -3.11
C GLY A 66 13.30 -10.43 -2.21
N ASN A 67 13.46 -10.55 -0.88
CA ASN A 67 12.69 -9.76 0.07
C ASN A 67 13.04 -8.26 0.02
N ALA A 68 14.28 -7.90 -0.28
CA ALA A 68 14.68 -6.49 -0.41
C ALA A 68 14.00 -5.81 -1.61
N ILE A 69 14.01 -6.47 -2.78
CA ILE A 69 13.30 -5.98 -3.98
C ILE A 69 11.80 -5.86 -3.67
N LEU A 70 11.23 -6.91 -3.09
CA LEU A 70 9.81 -6.97 -2.73
C LEU A 70 9.42 -5.88 -1.73
N SER A 71 10.28 -5.63 -0.74
CA SER A 71 10.11 -4.55 0.23
C SER A 71 10.11 -3.20 -0.47
N PHE A 72 11.10 -2.94 -1.33
CA PHE A 72 11.17 -1.68 -2.07
C PHE A 72 9.95 -1.45 -2.96
N MET A 73 9.51 -2.48 -3.69
CA MET A 73 8.29 -2.40 -4.49
C MET A 73 7.04 -2.15 -3.66
N THR A 74 6.94 -2.78 -2.49
CA THR A 74 5.81 -2.55 -1.60
C THR A 74 5.82 -1.13 -1.07
N LYS A 75 6.97 -0.60 -0.62
CA LYS A 75 7.13 0.80 -0.20
C LYS A 75 6.66 1.76 -1.27
N LEU A 76 7.14 1.57 -2.51
CA LEU A 76 6.71 2.37 -3.66
C LEU A 76 5.22 2.27 -3.95
N SER A 77 4.57 1.15 -3.61
CA SER A 77 3.18 0.85 -3.95
C SER A 77 2.18 1.27 -2.86
N CYS A 78 2.52 1.07 -1.58
CA CYS A 78 1.67 1.43 -0.46
C CYS A 78 2.01 2.79 0.15
N GLY A 79 3.21 3.33 -0.04
CA GLY A 79 3.62 4.63 0.50
C GLY A 79 4.07 4.61 1.96
N TYR A 80 4.25 3.44 2.57
CA TYR A 80 4.94 3.30 3.86
C TYR A 80 6.42 3.01 3.63
N TRP A 81 7.25 4.05 3.74
CA TRP A 81 8.67 3.99 3.40
C TRP A 81 9.55 3.42 4.54
N ASP A 82 9.03 3.46 5.75
CA ASP A 82 9.63 3.01 7.01
C ASP A 82 9.38 1.53 7.31
N ILE A 83 8.40 0.90 6.65
CA ILE A 83 8.02 -0.50 6.90
C ILE A 83 8.88 -1.49 6.12
N PHE A 84 9.33 -2.55 6.79
CA PHE A 84 10.07 -3.67 6.18
C PHE A 84 9.30 -4.98 6.35
N ASP A 85 9.73 -6.07 5.71
CA ASP A 85 9.06 -7.38 5.77
C ASP A 85 7.54 -7.29 5.45
N PRO A 86 7.15 -6.73 4.29
CA PRO A 86 5.75 -6.42 3.99
C PRO A 86 4.85 -7.64 3.84
N THR A 87 5.42 -8.84 3.73
CA THR A 87 4.68 -10.10 3.57
C THR A 87 4.57 -10.89 4.87
N ASN A 88 4.90 -10.28 6.01
CA ASN A 88 4.74 -10.94 7.30
C ASN A 88 3.25 -11.05 7.65
N GLY A 89 2.78 -12.27 7.91
CA GLY A 89 1.38 -12.52 8.24
C GLY A 89 1.00 -12.31 9.70
N TYR A 90 1.98 -12.07 10.59
CA TYR A 90 1.70 -11.68 11.98
C TYR A 90 1.32 -10.21 12.00
N THR A 91 0.04 -9.92 12.21
CA THR A 91 -0.47 -8.55 12.14
C THR A 91 -1.54 -8.32 13.20
N ALA A 92 -1.67 -7.08 13.67
CA ALA A 92 -2.83 -6.64 14.43
C ALA A 92 -3.39 -5.35 13.84
N ILE A 93 -4.70 -5.15 13.96
CA ILE A 93 -5.40 -3.99 13.41
C ILE A 93 -6.51 -3.54 14.37
N SER A 94 -6.69 -2.22 14.49
CA SER A 94 -7.85 -1.66 15.19
C SER A 94 -9.15 -2.03 14.45
N ALA A 95 -10.14 -2.54 15.18
CA ALA A 95 -11.46 -2.81 14.61
C ALA A 95 -12.17 -1.53 14.14
N ARG A 96 -11.91 -0.39 14.76
CA ARG A 96 -12.42 0.92 14.29
C ARG A 96 -11.90 1.28 12.91
N VAL A 97 -10.63 0.98 12.64
CA VAL A 97 -10.02 1.16 11.32
C VAL A 97 -10.63 0.17 10.32
N LEU A 98 -10.80 -1.10 10.70
CA LEU A 98 -11.49 -2.09 9.87
C LEU A 98 -12.90 -1.63 9.44
N ARG A 99 -13.66 -0.95 10.33
CA ARG A 99 -15.02 -0.45 10.04
C ARG A 99 -15.09 0.60 8.94
N ILE A 100 -14.05 1.41 8.76
CA ILE A 100 -14.01 2.45 7.73
C ILE A 100 -13.36 1.96 6.43
N MET A 101 -12.69 0.80 6.47
CA MET A 101 -12.10 0.18 5.29
C MET A 101 -13.16 -0.51 4.44
N ASN A 102 -12.99 -0.46 3.12
CA ASN A 102 -13.78 -1.29 2.21
C ASN A 102 -13.13 -2.67 2.08
N LEU A 103 -13.59 -3.61 2.91
CA LEU A 103 -13.05 -4.97 2.97
C LEU A 103 -13.28 -5.79 1.69
N ASP A 104 -14.34 -5.51 0.93
CA ASP A 104 -14.65 -6.24 -0.31
C ASP A 104 -13.67 -5.97 -1.44
N ARG A 105 -12.95 -4.86 -1.34
CA ARG A 105 -11.94 -4.52 -2.31
C ARG A 105 -10.59 -5.17 -1.99
N LEU A 106 -10.37 -5.72 -0.79
CA LEU A 106 -9.10 -6.34 -0.42
C LEU A 106 -8.74 -7.47 -1.38
N HIS A 107 -7.50 -7.45 -1.85
CA HIS A 107 -6.99 -8.50 -2.71
C HIS A 107 -6.94 -9.84 -1.97
N GLU A 108 -7.38 -10.92 -2.61
CA GLU A 108 -7.32 -12.27 -2.02
C GLU A 108 -5.94 -12.93 -2.26
N ARG A 109 -5.56 -13.90 -1.43
CA ARG A 109 -4.33 -14.71 -1.60
C ARG A 109 -3.04 -13.87 -1.42
N TYR A 110 -2.00 -14.16 -2.20
CA TYR A 110 -0.61 -13.73 -1.97
C TYR A 110 -0.34 -12.23 -1.99
N PHE A 111 -1.23 -11.39 -2.52
CA PHE A 111 -1.05 -9.94 -2.56
C PHE A 111 -1.80 -9.21 -1.43
N PHE A 112 -2.46 -9.95 -0.55
CA PHE A 112 -3.31 -9.42 0.51
C PHE A 112 -2.55 -8.44 1.43
N GLU A 113 -1.36 -8.80 1.92
CA GLU A 113 -0.59 -7.99 2.86
C GLU A 113 -0.15 -6.65 2.23
N SER A 114 0.31 -6.69 0.97
CA SER A 114 0.68 -5.49 0.21
C SER A 114 -0.53 -4.59 -0.09
N ASP A 115 -1.67 -5.19 -0.44
CA ASP A 115 -2.92 -4.45 -0.68
C ASP A 115 -3.52 -3.88 0.61
N MET A 116 -3.38 -4.58 1.74
CA MET A 116 -3.77 -4.11 3.06
C MET A 116 -3.01 -2.82 3.41
N LEU A 117 -1.67 -2.83 3.28
CA LEU A 117 -0.86 -1.63 3.49
C LEU A 117 -1.29 -0.50 2.57
N PHE A 118 -1.50 -0.76 1.28
CA PHE A 118 -2.00 0.27 0.35
C PHE A 118 -3.32 0.90 0.85
N ARG A 119 -4.30 0.09 1.28
CA ARG A 119 -5.58 0.61 1.77
C ARG A 119 -5.47 1.39 3.07
N LEU A 120 -4.62 0.94 3.98
CA LEU A 120 -4.31 1.66 5.21
C LEU A 120 -3.74 3.04 4.89
N ASN A 121 -2.85 3.14 3.89
CA ASN A 121 -2.26 4.42 3.49
C ASN A 121 -3.31 5.38 2.91
N ILE A 122 -4.25 4.89 2.10
CA ILE A 122 -5.34 5.69 1.52
C ILE A 122 -6.17 6.37 2.61
N ILE A 123 -6.41 5.69 3.74
CA ILE A 123 -7.13 6.26 4.89
C ILE A 123 -6.21 6.99 5.88
N ARG A 124 -4.89 7.05 5.62
CA ARG A 124 -3.86 7.66 6.47
C ARG A 124 -3.72 6.99 7.84
N ALA A 125 -3.97 5.69 7.92
CA ALA A 125 -3.73 4.91 9.13
C ALA A 125 -2.22 4.84 9.44
N LYS A 126 -1.86 4.76 10.71
CA LYS A 126 -0.46 4.58 11.13
C LYS A 126 -0.11 3.10 11.23
N VAL A 127 0.97 2.71 10.56
CA VAL A 127 1.53 1.35 10.61
C VAL A 127 2.81 1.34 11.42
N VAL A 128 3.00 0.32 12.27
CA VAL A 128 4.21 0.13 13.07
C VAL A 128 4.75 -1.29 12.91
N ASP A 129 6.06 -1.42 12.72
CA ASP A 129 6.73 -2.73 12.73
C ASP A 129 7.02 -3.19 14.16
N ILE A 130 6.75 -4.46 14.45
CA ILE A 130 7.06 -5.14 15.71
C ILE A 130 8.22 -6.12 15.44
N PRO A 131 9.39 -5.94 16.10
CA PRO A 131 10.50 -6.86 15.96
C PRO A 131 10.09 -8.27 16.37
N MET A 132 10.41 -9.28 15.55
CA MET A 132 10.15 -10.67 15.89
C MET A 132 11.18 -11.62 15.26
N LEU A 133 11.41 -12.75 15.92
CA LEU A 133 12.14 -13.88 15.36
C LEU A 133 11.18 -14.82 14.63
N ALA A 134 11.54 -15.27 13.44
CA ALA A 134 10.85 -16.38 12.80
C ALA A 134 11.38 -17.71 13.32
N LYS A 135 10.47 -18.62 13.66
CA LYS A 135 10.82 -20.03 13.88
C LYS A 135 10.86 -20.70 12.51
N TYR A 136 12.06 -20.84 11.95
CA TYR A 136 12.24 -21.58 10.70
C TYR A 136 12.16 -23.08 11.00
N ALA A 137 11.05 -23.72 10.59
CA ALA A 137 10.96 -25.18 10.49
C ALA A 137 11.43 -25.63 9.09
N ASP A 138 11.66 -26.93 8.91
CA ASP A 138 12.06 -27.57 7.65
C ASP A 138 10.94 -27.59 6.57
N GLU A 139 10.19 -26.49 6.41
CA GLU A 139 9.15 -26.38 5.40
C GLU A 139 9.66 -25.77 4.10
N GLU A 140 9.55 -26.54 3.01
CA GLU A 140 9.71 -26.03 1.66
C GLU A 140 8.50 -25.18 1.25
N SER A 141 8.74 -23.92 0.88
CA SER A 141 7.69 -23.06 0.33
C SER A 141 7.19 -23.64 -1.00
N GLY A 142 5.96 -24.16 -1.04
CA GLY A 142 5.30 -24.67 -2.26
C GLY A 142 4.98 -23.59 -3.32
N LEU A 143 5.52 -22.39 -3.16
CA LEU A 143 5.21 -21.20 -3.93
C LEU A 143 6.05 -21.15 -5.21
N LYS A 144 5.40 -21.37 -6.36
CA LYS A 144 6.04 -21.22 -7.68
C LYS A 144 6.22 -19.74 -8.00
N ILE A 145 7.36 -19.18 -7.58
CA ILE A 145 7.73 -17.76 -7.71
C ILE A 145 7.45 -17.21 -9.12
N SER A 146 7.78 -17.96 -10.17
CA SER A 146 7.59 -17.55 -11.57
C SER A 146 6.13 -17.30 -11.97
N LYS A 147 5.16 -17.98 -11.34
CA LYS A 147 3.72 -17.80 -11.62
C LYS A 147 3.12 -16.61 -10.87
N ILE A 148 3.81 -16.09 -9.86
CA ILE A 148 3.28 -15.08 -8.95
C ILE A 148 3.87 -13.70 -9.25
N ILE A 149 5.12 -13.62 -9.72
CA ILE A 149 5.79 -12.35 -10.02
C ILE A 149 4.93 -11.44 -10.92
N GLY A 150 4.42 -11.91 -12.05
CA GLY A 150 3.68 -11.06 -13.01
C GLY A 150 2.44 -10.37 -12.39
N PRO A 151 1.45 -11.13 -11.88
CA PRO A 151 0.29 -10.58 -11.20
C PRO A 151 0.65 -9.66 -10.02
N PHE A 152 1.71 -10.01 -9.29
CA PHE A 152 2.18 -9.27 -8.12
C PHE A 152 2.79 -7.91 -8.51
N MET A 153 3.64 -7.86 -9.55
CA MET A 153 4.17 -6.61 -10.11
C MET A 153 3.04 -5.69 -10.60
N LEU A 154 2.05 -6.26 -11.31
CA LEU A 154 0.91 -5.50 -11.81
C LEU A 154 0.04 -4.98 -10.66
N GLY A 155 -0.13 -5.76 -9.59
CA GLY A 155 -0.79 -5.33 -8.36
C GLY A 155 -0.11 -4.11 -7.76
N HIS A 156 1.22 -4.13 -7.64
CA HIS A 156 1.98 -3.01 -7.10
C HIS A 156 1.86 -1.74 -7.95
N LEU A 157 1.94 -1.87 -9.27
CA LEU A 157 1.78 -0.75 -10.20
C LEU A 157 0.38 -0.14 -10.11
N LYS A 158 -0.67 -0.98 -10.05
CA LYS A 158 -2.05 -0.53 -9.85
C LYS A 158 -2.23 0.22 -8.54
N ASN A 159 -1.67 -0.30 -7.45
CA ASN A 159 -1.75 0.34 -6.13
C ASN A 159 -0.96 1.66 -6.09
N MET A 160 0.22 1.71 -6.70
CA MET A 160 1.01 2.94 -6.86
C MET A 160 0.22 4.01 -7.63
N ALA A 161 -0.34 3.66 -8.79
CA ALA A 161 -1.10 4.58 -9.62
C ALA A 161 -2.36 5.10 -8.89
N LYS A 162 -3.09 4.21 -8.20
CA LYS A 162 -4.26 4.60 -7.39
C LYS A 162 -3.86 5.49 -6.21
N ARG A 163 -2.75 5.19 -5.52
CA ARG A 163 -2.25 5.99 -4.39
C ARG A 163 -1.91 7.39 -4.85
N ILE A 164 -1.10 7.49 -5.90
CA ILE A 164 -0.70 8.79 -6.47
C ILE A 164 -1.95 9.55 -6.92
N GLY A 165 -2.81 8.95 -7.75
CA GLY A 165 -4.04 9.60 -8.21
C GLY A 165 -4.93 10.10 -7.08
N TYR A 166 -5.16 9.28 -6.05
CA TYR A 166 -6.02 9.65 -4.93
C TYR A 166 -5.36 10.65 -3.97
N ASN A 167 -4.20 10.32 -3.40
CA ASN A 167 -3.58 11.17 -2.38
C ASN A 167 -3.07 12.50 -2.95
N TYR A 168 -2.49 12.49 -4.16
CA TYR A 168 -1.86 13.68 -4.73
C TYR A 168 -2.86 14.56 -5.47
N TYR A 169 -3.85 14.00 -6.16
CA TYR A 169 -4.70 14.81 -7.04
C TYR A 169 -6.14 14.94 -6.58
N LEU A 170 -6.66 14.02 -5.76
CA LEU A 170 -8.05 14.06 -5.29
C LEU A 170 -8.17 14.50 -3.83
N ARG A 171 -7.30 14.00 -2.95
CA ARG A 171 -7.41 14.20 -1.50
C ARG A 171 -6.77 15.51 -1.03
N ASP A 172 -5.47 15.68 -1.26
CA ASP A 172 -4.69 16.72 -0.56
C ASP A 172 -4.09 17.78 -1.48
N PHE A 173 -4.22 17.67 -2.82
CA PHE A 173 -3.58 18.52 -3.86
C PHE A 173 -2.43 19.41 -3.35
N ASN A 174 -1.20 18.89 -3.40
CA ASN A 174 -0.05 19.47 -2.72
C ASN A 174 1.09 19.84 -3.69
N VAL A 175 2.19 20.38 -3.16
CA VAL A 175 3.36 20.78 -3.95
C VAL A 175 3.92 19.61 -4.77
N ALA A 176 3.99 18.41 -4.19
CA ALA A 176 4.49 17.24 -4.89
C ALA A 176 3.61 16.80 -6.06
N SER A 177 2.32 17.15 -6.07
CA SER A 177 1.43 16.95 -7.22
C SER A 177 1.88 17.79 -8.42
N LEU A 178 2.25 19.05 -8.18
CA LEU A 178 2.77 19.96 -9.21
C LEU A 178 4.17 19.56 -9.67
N GLU A 179 5.04 19.19 -8.73
CA GLU A 179 6.40 18.71 -9.02
C GLU A 179 6.36 17.43 -9.87
N LEU A 180 5.50 16.46 -9.50
CA LEU A 180 5.36 15.21 -10.25
C LEU A 180 4.86 15.46 -11.67
N LEU A 181 3.81 16.28 -11.84
CA LEU A 181 3.29 16.61 -13.18
C LEU A 181 4.35 17.33 -14.02
N SER A 182 5.00 18.34 -13.44
CA SER A 182 6.05 19.12 -14.12
C SER A 182 7.25 18.25 -14.49
N SER A 183 7.65 17.31 -13.63
CA SER A 183 8.73 16.38 -13.89
C SER A 183 8.46 15.51 -15.12
N ILE A 184 7.25 14.94 -15.22
CA ILE A 184 6.84 14.10 -16.35
C ILE A 184 6.84 14.92 -17.63
N LEU A 185 6.31 16.15 -17.62
CA LEU A 185 6.27 17.02 -18.80
C LEU A 185 7.67 17.41 -19.28
N LEU A 186 8.55 17.83 -18.36
CA LEU A 186 9.91 18.27 -18.70
C LEU A 186 10.81 17.13 -19.17
N ILE A 187 10.77 15.97 -18.49
CA ILE A 187 11.54 14.78 -18.89
C ILE A 187 11.06 14.30 -20.27
N SER A 188 9.74 14.22 -20.47
CA SER A 188 9.17 13.78 -21.76
C SER A 188 9.54 14.74 -22.88
N PHE A 189 9.39 16.05 -22.66
CA PHE A 189 9.77 17.07 -23.62
C PHE A 189 11.25 16.99 -23.99
N GLY A 190 12.15 17.01 -23.00
CA GLY A 190 13.59 17.00 -23.25
C GLY A 190 14.05 15.71 -23.93
N THR A 191 13.44 14.57 -23.59
CA THR A 191 13.73 13.27 -24.22
C THR A 191 13.25 13.23 -25.67
N VAL A 192 12.00 13.62 -25.94
CA VAL A 192 11.44 13.62 -27.30
C VAL A 192 12.21 14.60 -28.19
N PHE A 193 12.47 15.82 -27.71
CA PHE A 193 13.24 16.82 -28.44
C PHE A 193 14.67 16.34 -28.72
N GLY A 194 15.34 15.78 -27.71
CA GLY A 194 16.69 15.24 -27.84
C GLY A 194 16.79 14.11 -28.86
N LEU A 195 15.87 13.14 -28.80
CA LEU A 195 15.81 12.03 -29.76
C LEU A 195 15.52 12.53 -31.18
N TYR A 196 14.59 13.47 -31.33
CA TYR A 196 14.28 14.08 -32.63
C TYR A 196 15.52 14.77 -33.23
N LYS A 197 16.22 15.59 -32.44
CA LYS A 197 17.44 16.28 -32.87
C LYS A 197 18.57 15.31 -33.18
N TRP A 198 18.78 14.31 -32.35
CA TRP A 198 19.76 13.25 -32.58
C TRP A 198 19.53 12.59 -33.95
N VAL A 199 18.31 12.11 -34.21
CA VAL A 199 17.99 11.38 -35.44
C VAL A 199 18.17 12.26 -36.68
N THR A 200 17.71 13.51 -36.62
CA THR A 200 17.77 14.44 -37.76
C THR A 200 19.20 14.88 -38.07
N GLU A 201 19.97 15.30 -37.07
CA GLU A 201 21.35 15.77 -37.25
C GLU A 201 22.29 14.61 -37.60
N SER A 202 22.11 13.43 -36.98
CA SER A 202 22.89 12.24 -37.32
C SER A 202 22.62 11.75 -38.75
N ALA A 203 21.41 11.92 -39.27
CA ALA A 203 21.08 11.55 -40.65
C ALA A 203 21.69 12.53 -41.68
N GLN A 204 21.89 13.80 -41.28
CA GLN A 204 22.47 14.86 -42.12
C GLN A 204 24.00 14.93 -42.01
N GLY A 205 24.59 14.27 -41.01
CA GLY A 205 26.03 14.36 -40.72
C GLY A 205 26.42 15.64 -39.96
N ASP A 206 25.43 16.34 -39.42
CA ASP A 206 25.61 17.59 -38.69
C ASP A 206 25.90 17.34 -37.21
N VAL A 207 26.65 18.27 -36.60
CA VAL A 207 26.93 18.25 -35.16
C VAL A 207 25.88 19.08 -34.43
N ALA A 208 25.34 18.54 -33.34
CA ALA A 208 24.37 19.24 -32.50
C ALA A 208 24.93 20.56 -31.96
N THR A 209 24.18 21.64 -32.16
CA THR A 209 24.52 22.94 -31.57
C THR A 209 24.40 22.89 -30.05
N ALA A 210 25.22 23.68 -29.34
CA ALA A 210 25.12 23.78 -27.88
C ALA A 210 23.70 24.17 -27.41
N GLY A 211 23.01 25.07 -28.12
CA GLY A 211 21.64 25.45 -27.80
C GLY A 211 20.64 24.28 -27.90
N ALA A 212 20.75 23.44 -28.95
CA ALA A 212 19.92 22.25 -29.10
C ALA A 212 20.17 21.24 -27.98
N VAL A 213 21.43 21.00 -27.63
CA VAL A 213 21.76 20.12 -26.49
C VAL A 213 21.15 20.66 -25.19
N MET A 214 21.21 21.98 -24.95
CA MET A 214 20.66 22.60 -23.75
C MET A 214 19.13 22.51 -23.67
N ILE A 215 18.40 22.65 -24.78
CA ILE A 215 16.93 22.51 -24.81
C ILE A 215 16.49 21.06 -24.50
N SER A 216 17.34 20.06 -24.80
CA SER A 216 17.09 18.69 -24.37
C SER A 216 17.50 18.46 -22.91
N ALA A 217 18.74 18.80 -22.56
CA ALA A 217 19.35 18.42 -21.30
C ALA A 217 18.78 19.17 -20.09
N LEU A 218 18.54 20.49 -20.20
CA LEU A 218 18.06 21.28 -19.07
C LEU A 218 16.68 20.83 -18.58
N PRO A 219 15.66 20.63 -19.45
CA PRO A 219 14.38 20.07 -19.01
C PRO A 219 14.51 18.69 -18.37
N ILE A 220 15.38 17.81 -18.89
CA ILE A 220 15.62 16.49 -18.28
C ILE A 220 16.19 16.66 -16.87
N ILE A 221 17.22 17.49 -16.69
CA ILE A 221 17.86 17.71 -15.39
C ILE A 221 16.87 18.30 -14.38
N ILE A 222 16.16 19.37 -14.75
CA ILE A 222 15.17 20.02 -13.89
C ILE A 222 14.02 19.05 -13.59
N GLY A 223 13.56 18.31 -14.60
CA GLY A 223 12.50 17.31 -14.43
C GLY A 223 12.91 16.19 -13.47
N VAL A 224 14.14 15.69 -13.55
CA VAL A 224 14.67 14.70 -12.59
C VAL A 224 14.74 15.29 -11.17
N GLN A 225 15.18 16.55 -11.02
CA GLN A 225 15.19 17.23 -9.72
C GLN A 225 13.78 17.33 -9.11
N LEU A 226 12.78 17.71 -9.92
CA LEU A 226 11.39 17.77 -9.48
C LEU A 226 10.82 16.38 -9.13
N LEU A 227 11.21 15.34 -9.87
CA LEU A 227 10.82 13.97 -9.54
C LEU A 227 11.40 13.52 -8.18
N LEU A 228 12.67 13.86 -7.92
CA LEU A 228 13.31 13.58 -6.63
C LEU A 228 12.68 14.38 -5.48
N ALA A 229 12.28 15.63 -5.72
CA ALA A 229 11.55 16.44 -4.75
C ALA A 229 10.18 15.81 -4.41
N ALA A 230 9.41 15.41 -5.43
CA ALA A 230 8.13 14.73 -5.25
C ALA A 230 8.28 13.39 -4.50
N LEU A 231 9.35 12.64 -4.78
CA LEU A 231 9.68 11.41 -4.06
C LEU A 231 10.04 11.69 -2.59
N SER A 232 10.85 12.72 -2.33
CA SER A 232 11.19 13.14 -0.97
C SER A 232 9.94 13.53 -0.18
N TYR A 233 8.99 14.20 -0.82
CA TYR A 233 7.70 14.48 -0.22
C TYR A 233 6.94 13.19 0.10
N ASP A 234 6.83 12.23 -0.84
CA ASP A 234 6.17 10.93 -0.61
C ASP A 234 6.73 10.22 0.63
N VAL A 235 8.06 10.19 0.75
CA VAL A 235 8.78 9.61 1.91
C VAL A 235 8.44 10.34 3.21
N SER A 236 8.39 11.67 3.19
CA SER A 236 8.04 12.47 4.37
C SER A 236 6.56 12.36 4.76
N SER A 237 5.70 11.98 3.82
CA SER A 237 4.24 11.97 3.97
C SER A 237 3.71 10.73 4.69
N VAL A 238 4.55 9.80 5.13
CA VAL A 238 4.14 8.60 5.89
C VAL A 238 3.30 9.01 7.12
N PRO A 239 2.10 8.42 7.33
CA PRO A 239 1.28 8.72 8.51
C PRO A 239 2.00 8.45 9.84
N ARG A 240 2.02 9.44 10.73
CA ARG A 240 2.74 9.37 12.03
C ARG A 240 1.83 9.29 13.27
N GLU A 241 0.56 9.58 13.10
CA GLU A 241 -0.45 9.58 14.17
C GLU A 241 -1.52 8.55 13.86
N ALA A 242 -1.94 7.80 14.88
CA ALA A 242 -3.00 6.83 14.72
C ALA A 242 -4.35 7.55 14.60
N ILE A 243 -5.19 7.09 13.66
CA ILE A 243 -6.49 7.72 13.39
C ILE A 243 -7.60 7.11 14.25
N HIS A 244 -7.48 5.84 14.65
CA HIS A 244 -8.55 5.12 15.35
C HIS A 244 -9.00 5.74 16.69
N PRO A 245 -8.17 6.45 17.47
CA PRO A 245 -8.65 7.11 18.69
C PRO A 245 -9.70 8.18 18.39
N ASN A 246 -9.65 8.78 17.19
CA ASN A 246 -10.56 9.81 16.72
C ASN A 246 -11.77 9.24 15.95
N LEU A 247 -11.81 7.94 15.68
CA LEU A 247 -12.94 7.29 15.02
C LEU A 247 -14.02 6.95 16.03
N SER A 248 -15.26 7.36 15.78
CA SER A 248 -16.41 6.95 16.59
C SER A 248 -16.76 5.48 16.33
N ASN A 249 -17.14 4.74 17.38
CA ASN A 249 -17.58 3.33 17.27
C ASN A 249 -18.80 3.13 16.36
N THR A 250 -19.56 4.18 16.04
CA THR A 250 -20.86 4.13 15.34
C THR A 250 -20.80 4.19 13.81
N LEU A 251 -19.62 4.28 13.18
CA LEU A 251 -19.48 4.55 11.74
C LEU A 251 -20.06 3.48 10.80
N HIS A 252 -20.43 2.28 11.29
CA HIS A 252 -21.03 1.22 10.49
C HIS A 252 -22.56 1.22 10.46
N SER A 253 -23.25 1.80 11.46
CA SER A 253 -24.73 1.72 11.54
C SER A 253 -25.37 2.30 10.27
N ARG A 254 -24.90 3.46 9.77
CA ARG A 254 -25.55 4.13 8.64
C ARG A 254 -25.50 3.35 7.32
N ARG A 255 -24.52 2.46 7.11
CA ARG A 255 -24.39 1.68 5.86
C ARG A 255 -25.16 0.37 5.91
N SER A 256 -25.16 -0.32 7.06
CA SER A 256 -26.01 -1.49 7.29
C SER A 256 -27.48 -1.09 7.32
N ASP A 257 -27.83 0.02 7.98
CA ASP A 257 -29.22 0.48 8.10
C ASP A 257 -29.82 0.84 6.73
N GLN A 258 -29.03 1.45 5.82
CA GLN A 258 -29.49 1.73 4.45
C GLN A 258 -29.64 0.46 3.60
N ALA A 259 -28.73 -0.50 3.71
CA ALA A 259 -28.83 -1.78 2.99
C ALA A 259 -30.01 -2.62 3.51
N HIS A 260 -30.23 -2.64 4.82
CA HIS A 260 -31.33 -3.34 5.46
C HIS A 260 -32.68 -2.66 5.19
N ALA A 261 -32.75 -1.33 5.16
CA ALA A 261 -33.93 -0.58 4.75
C ALA A 261 -34.28 -0.81 3.27
N THR A 262 -33.27 -0.94 2.39
CA THR A 262 -33.47 -1.24 0.97
C THR A 262 -33.98 -2.67 0.76
N LEU A 263 -33.48 -3.63 1.55
CA LEU A 263 -33.96 -5.02 1.54
C LEU A 263 -35.39 -5.15 2.10
N LEU A 264 -35.73 -4.43 3.16
CA LEU A 264 -37.09 -4.42 3.73
C LEU A 264 -38.10 -3.69 2.82
N ALA A 265 -37.69 -2.61 2.14
CA ALA A 265 -38.51 -1.94 1.15
C ALA A 265 -38.77 -2.79 -0.11
N GLY A 266 -37.86 -3.70 -0.45
CA GLY A 266 -38.03 -4.67 -1.54
C GLY A 266 -38.92 -5.88 -1.21
N HIS A 267 -39.31 -6.07 0.06
CA HIS A 267 -40.19 -7.16 0.50
C HIS A 267 -41.58 -6.69 0.93
N ALA A 268 -41.82 -5.38 1.02
CA ALA A 268 -43.14 -4.79 1.25
C ALA A 268 -43.86 -4.50 -0.08
N ASN A 269 -44.07 -5.51 -0.92
CA ASN A 269 -45.19 -5.48 -1.87
C ASN A 269 -45.72 -6.88 -2.22
N PRO A 270 -46.56 -7.48 -1.36
CA PRO A 270 -47.50 -8.50 -1.78
C PRO A 270 -48.85 -7.83 -2.11
N SER A 271 -49.17 -7.79 -3.41
CA SER A 271 -50.51 -7.83 -4.04
C SER A 271 -51.74 -7.37 -3.24
N ALA A 272 -52.52 -6.45 -3.80
CA ALA A 272 -53.82 -6.75 -4.43
C ALA A 272 -54.59 -5.48 -4.82
N ASP A 273 -55.22 -5.57 -6.00
CA ASP A 273 -56.58 -5.12 -6.37
C ASP A 273 -56.56 -4.72 -7.86
N GLN A 274 -57.01 -5.55 -8.82
CA GLN A 274 -58.42 -5.95 -9.06
C GLN A 274 -59.39 -4.78 -8.87
N GLU A 275 -59.67 -4.04 -9.94
CA GLU A 275 -61.04 -3.78 -10.46
C GLU A 275 -60.99 -2.81 -11.67
N ALA A 276 -61.85 -3.12 -12.66
CA ALA A 276 -62.21 -2.40 -13.90
C ALA A 276 -61.26 -2.51 -15.11
#